data_AF-A0A3B9MXS0-F1
#
_entry.id   AF-A0A3B9MXS0-F1
#
_cell.length_a   1.000
_cell.length_b   1.000
_cell.length_c   1.000
_cell.angle_alpha   90.00
_cell.angle_beta   90.00
_cell.angle_gamma   90.00
#
_symmetry.space_group_name_H-M   'P 1'
#
loop_
_entity.id
_entity.type
_entity.pdbx_description
1 polymer ?
#
loop_
_entity_poly.entity_id
_entity_poly.type
_entity_poly.pdbx_seq_one_letter_code
_entity_poly.pdbx_strand_id
1 'polypeptide(L)'
;MIYFQNITDLEQAKLRYRKLAKELHPDKGGSALNFQQMQEEYKTLLLNLQNKQVISSPQTSQQSNDIMAELGKLAKVLIQKQVPQKYLQEKIKKSQSPIEKGLFSKLVDFLNEIEIK
;
A
#
# COMPACT_ATOMS: atom_id res chain seq x y z
N MET A 1 -23.20 -4.09 -10.67
CA MET A 1 -22.84 -2.75 -11.17
C MET A 1 -23.78 -2.41 -12.30
N ILE A 2 -24.61 -1.40 -12.10
CA ILE A 2 -25.63 -0.96 -13.05
C ILE A 2 -24.99 -0.05 -14.10
N TYR A 3 -24.07 0.84 -13.70
CA TYR A 3 -23.53 1.90 -14.56
C TYR A 3 -22.17 1.57 -15.20
N PHE A 4 -21.40 0.67 -14.60
CA PHE A 4 -20.04 0.31 -15.04
C PHE A 4 -19.95 -1.15 -15.47
N GLN A 5 -20.70 -1.54 -16.49
CA GLN A 5 -20.64 -2.88 -17.07
C GLN A 5 -19.47 -3.00 -18.07
N ASN A 6 -18.73 -4.10 -18.01
CA ASN A 6 -17.60 -4.43 -18.90
C ASN A 6 -16.38 -3.49 -18.83
N ILE A 7 -16.16 -2.81 -17.71
CA ILE A 7 -14.95 -2.00 -17.53
C ILE A 7 -13.86 -2.83 -16.86
N THR A 8 -12.81 -3.11 -17.62
CA THR A 8 -11.63 -3.84 -17.16
C THR A 8 -10.41 -2.95 -16.93
N ASP A 9 -10.51 -1.67 -17.32
CA ASP A 9 -9.39 -0.73 -17.30
C ASP A 9 -9.77 0.60 -16.60
N LEU A 10 -8.79 1.19 -15.93
CA LEU A 10 -8.93 2.38 -15.10
C LEU A 10 -9.25 3.63 -15.94
N GLU A 11 -8.64 3.75 -17.12
CA GLU A 11 -8.89 4.87 -18.04
C GLU A 11 -10.32 4.81 -18.60
N GLN A 12 -10.80 3.61 -18.95
CA GLN A 12 -12.18 3.38 -19.36
C GLN A 12 -13.17 3.72 -18.24
N ALA A 13 -12.84 3.37 -16.98
CA ALA A 13 -13.65 3.72 -15.81
C ALA A 13 -13.80 5.24 -15.65
N LYS A 14 -12.68 5.98 -15.70
CA LYS A 14 -12.67 7.46 -15.58
C LYS A 14 -13.43 8.14 -16.69
N LEU A 15 -13.26 7.67 -17.93
CA LEU A 15 -13.94 8.26 -19.09
C LEU A 15 -15.45 8.07 -19.00
N ARG A 16 -15.90 6.87 -18.61
CA ARG A 16 -17.32 6.57 -18.37
C ARG A 16 -17.88 7.37 -17.20
N TYR A 17 -17.14 7.49 -16.11
CA TYR A 17 -17.52 8.32 -14.97
C TYR A 17 -17.74 9.78 -15.38
N ARG A 18 -16.84 10.38 -16.17
CA ARG A 18 -17.01 11.77 -16.67
C ARG A 18 -18.23 11.96 -17.58
N LYS A 19 -18.60 10.94 -18.37
CA LYS A 19 -19.81 10.98 -19.20
C LYS A 19 -21.07 10.90 -18.35
N LEU A 20 -21.14 9.91 -17.47
CA LEU A 20 -22.26 9.71 -16.55
C LEU A 20 -22.43 10.89 -15.59
N ALA A 21 -21.33 11.48 -15.11
CA ALA A 21 -21.36 12.65 -14.24
C ALA A 21 -21.95 13.89 -14.94
N LYS A 22 -21.82 14.01 -16.27
CA LYS A 22 -22.46 15.08 -17.04
C LYS A 22 -23.93 14.79 -17.33
N GLU A 23 -24.29 13.53 -17.52
CA GLU A 23 -25.66 13.09 -17.83
C GLU A 23 -26.55 13.05 -16.59
N LEU A 24 -26.00 12.62 -15.45
CA LEU A 24 -26.70 12.46 -14.17
C LEU A 24 -26.52 13.66 -13.23
N HIS A 25 -25.88 14.75 -13.70
CA HIS A 25 -25.69 15.92 -12.86
C HIS A 25 -27.05 16.56 -12.51
N PRO A 26 -27.32 16.90 -11.24
CA PRO A 26 -28.58 17.54 -10.85
C PRO A 26 -28.86 18.85 -11.60
N ASP A 27 -27.79 19.59 -11.92
CA ASP A 27 -27.86 20.83 -12.72
C ASP A 27 -28.26 20.62 -14.18
N LYS A 28 -28.17 19.39 -14.70
CA LYS A 28 -28.54 19.03 -16.08
C LYS A 28 -29.80 18.15 -16.17
N GLY A 29 -30.56 18.05 -15.07
CA GLY A 29 -31.79 17.26 -15.00
C GLY A 29 -31.61 15.82 -14.51
N GLY A 30 -30.42 15.47 -14.00
CA GLY A 30 -30.17 14.18 -13.36
C GLY A 30 -30.67 14.13 -11.91
N SER A 31 -30.84 12.92 -11.37
CA SER A 31 -31.19 12.74 -9.96
C SER A 31 -29.94 12.63 -9.09
N ALA A 32 -29.85 13.42 -8.02
CA ALA A 32 -28.76 13.35 -7.06
C ALA A 32 -28.58 11.94 -6.45
N LEU A 33 -29.69 11.19 -6.32
CA LEU A 33 -29.68 9.81 -5.84
C LEU A 33 -28.96 8.89 -6.83
N ASN A 34 -29.23 9.05 -8.13
CA ASN A 34 -28.57 8.27 -9.19
C ASN A 34 -27.07 8.64 -9.30
N PHE A 35 -26.74 9.91 -9.09
CA PHE A 35 -25.35 10.36 -9.08
C PHE A 35 -24.56 9.75 -7.92
N GLN A 36 -25.15 9.71 -6.71
CA GLN A 36 -24.52 9.09 -5.55
C GLN A 36 -24.32 7.58 -5.74
N GLN A 37 -25.34 6.87 -6.24
CA GLN A 37 -25.23 5.44 -6.55
C GLN A 37 -24.12 5.17 -7.58
N MET A 38 -24.05 5.99 -8.63
CA MET A 38 -22.99 5.90 -9.64
C MET A 38 -21.60 6.14 -9.03
N GLN A 39 -21.47 7.11 -8.12
CA GLN A 39 -20.20 7.41 -7.44
C GLN A 39 -19.74 6.27 -6.51
N GLU A 40 -20.67 5.63 -5.78
CA GLU A 40 -20.38 4.47 -4.94
C GLU A 40 -19.93 3.25 -5.76
N GLU A 41 -20.59 2.99 -6.89
CA GLU A 41 -20.17 1.94 -7.82
C GLU A 41 -18.77 2.22 -8.38
N TYR A 42 -18.48 3.47 -8.76
CA TYR A 42 -17.17 3.86 -9.27
C TYR A 42 -16.05 3.67 -8.23
N LYS A 43 -16.31 4.03 -6.97
CA LYS A 43 -15.35 3.82 -5.86
C LYS A 43 -15.05 2.34 -5.64
N THR A 44 -16.08 1.50 -5.65
CA THR A 44 -15.95 0.04 -5.52
C THR A 44 -15.16 -0.55 -6.69
N LEU A 45 -15.39 -0.07 -7.91
CA LEU A 45 -14.69 -0.52 -9.10
C LEU A 45 -13.20 -0.15 -9.05
N LEU A 46 -12.87 1.08 -8.64
CA LEU A 46 -11.49 1.51 -8.45
C LEU A 46 -10.74 0.66 -7.42
N LEU A 47 -11.39 0.34 -6.29
CA LEU A 47 -10.78 -0.49 -5.25
C LEU A 47 -10.50 -1.91 -5.76
N ASN A 48 -11.43 -2.48 -6.53
CA ASN A 48 -11.23 -3.78 -7.17
C ASN A 48 -10.13 -3.76 -8.25
N LEU A 49 -10.05 -2.70 -9.05
CA LEU A 49 -8.99 -2.54 -10.05
C LEU A 49 -7.62 -2.34 -9.39
N GLN A 50 -7.54 -1.55 -8.32
CA GLN A 50 -6.30 -1.35 -7.56
C GLN A 50 -5.83 -2.67 -6.94
N ASN A 51 -6.71 -3.42 -6.29
CA ASN A 51 -6.39 -4.75 -5.74
C ASN A 51 -5.93 -5.73 -6.83
N LYS A 52 -6.50 -5.65 -8.04
CA LYS A 52 -6.10 -6.49 -9.18
C LYS A 52 -4.75 -6.07 -9.78
N GLN A 53 -4.43 -4.77 -9.77
CA GLN A 53 -3.13 -4.23 -10.21
C GLN A 53 -1.99 -4.53 -9.22
N VAL A 54 -2.27 -4.63 -7.92
CA VAL A 54 -1.29 -5.07 -6.89
C VAL A 54 -0.76 -6.48 -7.19
N ILE A 55 -1.51 -7.31 -7.91
CA ILE A 55 -1.10 -8.66 -8.32
C ILE A 55 -0.31 -8.65 -9.64
N SER A 56 -0.27 -7.54 -10.40
CA SER A 56 0.20 -7.60 -11.80
C SER A 56 0.91 -6.37 -12.42
N SER A 57 1.22 -5.26 -11.74
CA SER A 57 2.22 -4.30 -12.30
C SER A 57 2.84 -3.27 -11.33
N PRO A 58 4.10 -2.83 -11.59
CA PRO A 58 5.00 -2.21 -10.61
C PRO A 58 4.91 -0.68 -10.60
N GLN A 59 3.87 -0.12 -9.98
CA GLN A 59 3.76 1.35 -9.80
C GLN A 59 4.33 1.88 -8.48
N THR A 60 4.96 1.04 -7.68
CA THR A 60 5.77 1.50 -6.53
C THR A 60 7.22 1.79 -6.94
N SER A 61 7.63 1.62 -8.20
CA SER A 61 9.03 1.53 -8.60
C SER A 61 9.96 2.64 -8.08
N GLN A 62 9.59 3.92 -8.07
CA GLN A 62 10.51 4.98 -7.58
C GLN A 62 10.62 5.03 -6.05
N GLN A 63 9.49 5.05 -5.33
CA GLN A 63 9.49 5.00 -3.87
C GLN A 63 10.01 3.65 -3.35
N SER A 64 9.70 2.54 -4.03
CA SER A 64 10.23 1.23 -3.69
C SER A 64 11.72 1.14 -3.96
N ASN A 65 12.25 1.78 -5.01
CA ASN A 65 13.68 1.81 -5.26
C ASN A 65 14.40 2.61 -4.16
N ASP A 66 13.84 3.74 -3.73
CA ASP A 66 14.39 4.51 -2.59
C ASP A 66 14.31 3.72 -1.27
N ILE A 67 13.17 3.08 -0.99
CA ILE A 67 12.99 2.21 0.19
C ILE A 67 13.94 1.02 0.13
N MET A 68 14.13 0.38 -1.04
CA MET A 68 15.07 -0.73 -1.20
C MET A 68 16.52 -0.30 -1.08
N ALA A 69 16.86 0.90 -1.54
CA ALA A 69 18.19 1.47 -1.35
C ALA A 69 18.46 1.79 0.13
N GLU A 70 17.47 2.31 0.87
CA GLU A 70 17.55 2.52 2.31
C GLU A 70 17.64 1.20 3.09
N LEU A 71 16.83 0.21 2.74
CA LEU A 71 16.90 -1.15 3.28
C LEU A 71 18.27 -1.80 3.02
N GLY A 72 18.83 -1.63 1.81
CA GLY A 72 20.16 -2.10 1.46
C GLY A 72 21.27 -1.43 2.28
N LYS A 73 21.15 -0.12 2.54
CA LYS A 73 22.07 0.61 3.43
C LYS A 73 21.96 0.10 4.87
N LEU A 74 20.74 -0.10 5.38
CA LEU A 74 20.50 -0.63 6.73
C LEU A 74 21.03 -2.06 6.88
N ALA A 75 20.73 -2.94 5.92
CA ALA A 75 21.24 -4.31 5.90
C ALA A 75 22.77 -4.33 5.89
N LYS A 76 23.39 -3.49 5.04
CA LYS A 76 24.85 -3.34 5.01
C LYS A 76 25.42 -2.86 6.35
N VAL A 77 24.79 -1.89 7.01
CA VAL A 77 25.22 -1.43 8.35
C VAL A 77 25.05 -2.55 9.39
N LEU A 78 23.94 -3.29 9.37
CA LEU A 78 23.69 -4.40 10.29
C LEU A 78 24.74 -5.51 10.14
N ILE A 79 25.08 -5.87 8.90
CA ILE A 79 26.12 -6.85 8.57
C ILE A 79 27.53 -6.31 8.92
N GLN A 80 27.86 -5.09 8.49
CA GLN A 80 29.19 -4.49 8.70
C GLN A 80 29.51 -4.18 10.15
N LYS A 81 28.51 -3.78 10.93
CA LYS A 81 28.70 -3.49 12.36
C LYS A 81 28.67 -4.76 13.21
N GLN A 82 28.55 -5.95 12.60
CA GLN A 82 28.31 -7.22 13.27
C GLN A 82 27.35 -6.98 14.44
N VAL A 83 26.24 -6.24 14.22
CA VAL A 83 25.45 -5.71 15.35
C VAL A 83 25.15 -6.91 16.24
N PRO A 84 25.82 -7.04 17.41
CA PRO A 84 25.77 -8.30 18.09
C PRO A 84 24.33 -8.42 18.52
N GLN A 85 23.65 -9.53 18.25
CA GLN A 85 22.29 -9.75 18.75
C GLN A 85 22.22 -9.43 20.25
N LYS A 86 23.32 -9.62 20.98
CA LYS A 86 23.56 -9.16 22.35
C LYS A 86 23.30 -7.66 22.59
N TYR A 87 23.77 -6.76 21.70
CA TYR A 87 23.52 -5.32 21.80
C TYR A 87 22.02 -4.99 21.69
N LEU A 88 21.31 -5.62 20.75
CA LEU A 88 19.86 -5.42 20.59
C LEU A 88 19.10 -5.97 21.79
N GLN A 89 19.49 -7.14 22.29
CA GLN A 89 18.95 -7.72 23.52
C GLN A 89 19.19 -6.81 24.75
N GLU A 90 20.35 -6.17 24.86
CA GLU A 90 20.60 -5.19 25.92
C GLU A 90 19.74 -3.93 25.78
N LYS A 91 19.54 -3.43 24.55
CA LYS A 91 18.64 -2.30 24.28
C LYS A 91 17.19 -2.61 24.64
N ILE A 92 16.70 -3.82 24.36
CA ILE A 92 15.36 -4.29 24.78
C ILE A 92 15.22 -4.26 26.30
N LYS A 93 16.25 -4.72 27.03
CA LYS A 93 16.26 -4.76 28.50
C LYS A 93 16.31 -3.35 29.11
N LYS A 94 17.05 -2.43 28.50
CA LYS A 94 17.25 -1.05 29.00
C LYS A 94 16.12 -0.09 28.59
N SER A 95 15.40 -0.36 27.49
CA SER A 95 14.30 0.51 27.04
C SER A 95 13.07 0.37 27.96
N GLN A 96 12.39 1.47 28.24
CA GLN A 96 11.09 1.49 28.92
C GLN A 96 9.92 1.58 27.93
N SER A 97 10.18 1.87 26.65
CA SER A 97 9.14 2.02 25.62
C SER A 97 8.67 0.66 25.10
N PRO A 98 7.36 0.35 25.15
CA PRO A 98 6.83 -0.92 24.65
C PRO A 98 6.96 -1.06 23.12
N ILE A 99 6.91 0.06 22.39
CA ILE A 99 7.05 0.08 20.93
C ILE A 99 8.48 -0.26 20.53
N GLU A 100 9.47 0.34 21.20
CA GLU A 100 10.88 0.07 20.94
C GLU A 100 11.24 -1.39 21.24
N LYS A 101 10.72 -1.95 22.35
CA LYS A 101 10.91 -3.38 22.67
C LYS A 101 10.38 -4.29 21.56
N GLY A 102 9.19 -4.00 21.04
CA GLY A 102 8.59 -4.78 19.95
C GLY A 102 9.33 -4.64 18.62
N LEU A 103 9.89 -3.46 18.32
CA LEU A 103 10.72 -3.26 17.12
C LEU A 103 12.06 -3.99 17.23
N PHE A 104 12.73 -3.87 18.37
CA PHE A 104 14.01 -4.55 18.59
C PHE A 104 13.85 -6.07 18.68
N SER A 105 12.75 -6.60 19.24
CA SER A 105 12.52 -8.05 19.26
C SER A 105 12.35 -8.60 17.85
N LYS A 106 11.50 -7.95 17.03
CA LYS A 106 11.30 -8.33 15.62
C LYS A 106 12.58 -8.25 14.80
N LEU A 107 13.45 -7.27 15.08
CA LEU A 107 14.76 -7.17 14.45
C LEU A 107 15.69 -8.32 14.86
N VAL A 108 15.67 -8.73 16.13
CA VAL A 108 16.45 -9.89 16.60
C VAL A 108 15.93 -11.17 15.94
N ASP A 109 14.61 -11.38 15.89
CA ASP A 109 13.99 -12.55 15.26
C ASP A 109 14.36 -12.62 13.76
N PHE A 110 14.27 -11.49 13.06
CA PHE A 110 14.67 -11.39 11.65
C PHE A 110 16.15 -11.70 11.43
N LEU A 111 17.04 -11.20 12.29
CA LEU A 111 18.47 -11.52 12.18
C LEU A 111 18.76 -13.01 12.46
N ASN A 112 18.01 -13.64 13.37
CA ASN A 112 18.11 -15.09 13.61
C ASN A 112 17.61 -15.92 12.41
N GLU A 113 16.56 -15.46 11.73
CA GLU A 113 16.05 -16.12 10.52
C GLU A 113 17.03 -16.03 9.34
N ILE A 114 17.79 -14.93 9.24
CA ILE A 114 18.82 -14.75 8.21
C ILE A 114 20.06 -15.61 8.47
N GLU A 115 20.35 -15.96 9.73
CA GLU A 115 21.54 -16.73 10.12
C GLU A 115 21.43 -18.24 9.78
N ILE A 116 20.44 -18.65 8.97
CA ILE A 116 20.28 -20.03 8.49
C ILE A 116 21.04 -20.22 7.15
N LYS A 117 22.23 -20.81 7.30
CA LYS A 117 23.20 -21.36 6.31
C LYS A 117 24.21 -20.40 5.69
#